data_AF-A0A126V562-F1
#
_entry.id   AF-A0A126V562-F1
#
_cell.length_a   1.000
_cell.length_b   1.000
_cell.length_c   1.000
_cell.angle_alpha   90.00
_cell.angle_beta   90.00
_cell.angle_gamma   90.00
#
_symmetry.space_group_name_H-M   'P 1'
#
loop_
_entity.id
_entity.type
_entity.pdbx_description
1 polymer ?
#
loop_
_entity_poly.entity_id
_entity_poly.type
_entity_poly.pdbx_seq_one_letter_code
_entity_poly.pdbx_strand_id
1 'polypeptide(L)' 'MGYVYGQLTGDSGPSVRDDGLKSSVAAIGPQIGYSFTVNGQAAYANLRGYKEFAAENRVEGTAVFATLSIPLGRKASK' A
#
# COMPACT_ATOMS: atom_id res chain seq x y z
N MET A 1 -4.63 -9.24 -5.80
CA MET A 1 -4.01 -7.93 -6.12
C MET A 1 -2.62 -7.91 -5.53
N GLY A 2 -1.73 -7.02 -5.97
CA GLY A 2 -0.35 -7.00 -5.52
C GLY A 2 0.38 -5.72 -5.90
N TYR A 3 1.64 -5.60 -5.49
CA TYR A 3 2.53 -4.51 -5.92
C TYR A 3 3.95 -5.03 -6.14
N VAL A 4 4.71 -4.29 -6.93
CA VAL A 4 6.16 -4.39 -7.01
C VAL A 4 6.74 -3.06 -6.56
N TYR A 5 7.76 -3.12 -5.71
CA TYR A 5 8.51 -1.95 -5.27
C TYR A 5 9.98 -2.16 -5.65
N GLY A 6 10.58 -1.13 -6.23
CA GLY A 6 12.00 -1.09 -6.55
C GLY A 6 12.53 0.32 -6.35
N GLN A 7 13.56 0.45 -5.54
CA GLN A 7 14.22 1.72 -5.28
C GLN A 7 15.04 2.15 -6.49
N LEU A 8 14.77 3.36 -7.00
CA LEU A 8 15.40 3.87 -8.22
C LEU A 8 16.86 4.30 -7.98
N THR A 9 17.12 4.95 -6.84
CA THR A 9 18.44 5.44 -6.43
C THR A 9 18.87 4.70 -5.18
N GLY A 10 20.01 4.00 -5.22
CA GLY A 10 20.51 3.24 -4.07
C GLY A 10 20.89 4.15 -2.90
N ASP A 11 20.81 3.61 -1.69
CA ASP A 11 21.31 4.26 -0.50
C ASP A 11 22.84 4.40 -0.59
N SER A 12 23.39 5.39 0.12
CA SER A 12 24.83 5.64 0.21
C SER A 12 25.28 5.79 1.66
N GLY A 13 26.55 5.49 1.94
CA GLY A 13 27.12 5.62 3.27
C GLY A 13 28.53 5.03 3.36
N PRO A 14 29.27 5.28 4.46
CA PRO A 14 30.66 4.84 4.61
C PRO A 14 30.89 3.33 4.48
N SER A 15 29.84 2.52 4.68
CA SER A 15 29.84 1.06 4.60
C SER A 15 28.99 0.50 3.45
N VAL A 16 28.49 1.36 2.56
CA VAL A 16 27.69 0.95 1.41
C VAL A 16 28.62 0.76 0.21
N ARG A 17 28.42 -0.32 -0.56
CA ARG A 17 29.19 -0.61 -1.77
C ARG A 17 28.95 0.47 -2.84
N ASP A 18 29.89 0.61 -3.76
CA ASP A 18 29.86 1.65 -4.81
C ASP A 18 28.64 1.56 -5.75
N ASP A 19 28.00 0.39 -5.84
CA ASP A 19 26.76 0.16 -6.60
C ASP A 19 25.47 0.56 -5.86
N GLY A 20 25.59 0.96 -4.59
CA GLY A 20 24.50 1.39 -3.73
C GLY A 20 23.64 0.25 -3.21
N LEU A 21 22.94 0.48 -2.09
CA LEU A 21 21.97 -0.47 -1.53
C LEU A 21 20.58 -0.16 -2.09
N LYS A 22 20.14 -0.91 -3.11
CA LYS A 22 18.81 -0.74 -3.72
C LYS A 22 17.84 -1.78 -3.18
N SER A 23 16.75 -1.32 -2.57
CA SER A 23 15.71 -2.20 -2.05
C SER A 23 14.69 -2.59 -3.13
N SER A 24 14.29 -3.86 -3.17
CA SER A 24 13.21 -4.35 -4.02
C SER A 24 12.33 -5.38 -3.30
N VAL A 25 11.06 -5.50 -3.70
CA VAL A 25 10.13 -6.54 -3.20
C VAL A 25 8.93 -6.69 -4.13
N ALA A 26 8.39 -7.91 -4.23
CA ALA A 26 7.09 -8.18 -4.82
C ALA A 26 6.08 -8.60 -3.74
N ALA A 27 4.81 -8.30 -3.93
CA ALA A 27 3.77 -8.62 -2.97
C ALA A 27 2.48 -9.05 -3.65
N ILE A 28 1.79 -10.03 -3.06
CA ILE A 28 0.48 -10.50 -3.55
C ILE A 28 -0.44 -10.88 -2.38
N GLY A 29 -1.74 -10.73 -2.59
CA GLY A 29 -2.73 -11.21 -1.64
C GLY A 29 -4.17 -10.73 -1.89
N PRO A 30 -5.06 -11.08 -0.95
CA PRO A 30 -6.49 -10.78 -1.04
C PRO A 30 -6.83 -9.34 -0.68
N GLN A 31 -8.02 -8.93 -1.10
CA GLN A 31 -8.65 -7.70 -0.63
C GLN A 31 -10.14 -7.92 -0.40
N ILE A 32 -10.72 -7.17 0.52
CA ILE A 32 -12.16 -7.09 0.74
C ILE A 32 -12.60 -5.63 0.79
N GLY A 33 -13.69 -5.33 0.08
CA GLY A 33 -14.27 -4.00 0.01
C GLY A 33 -15.71 -3.99 0.48
N TYR A 34 -16.12 -2.91 1.13
CA TYR A 34 -17.48 -2.69 1.61
C TYR A 34 -17.96 -1.29 1.25
N SER A 35 -19.02 -1.22 0.45
CA SER A 35 -19.69 0.02 0.07
C SER A 35 -20.87 0.27 1.00
N PHE A 36 -20.97 1.48 1.54
CA PHE A 36 -22.02 1.87 2.47
C PHE A 36 -22.41 3.34 2.24
N THR A 37 -23.33 3.85 3.06
CA THR A 37 -23.84 5.21 2.94
C THR A 37 -23.67 5.95 4.25
N VAL A 38 -23.18 7.20 4.18
CA VAL A 38 -23.11 8.15 5.30
C VAL A 38 -23.88 9.40 4.92
N ASN A 39 -24.89 9.78 5.71
CA ASN A 39 -25.76 10.95 5.43
C ASN A 39 -26.36 10.95 4.00
N GLY A 40 -26.76 9.77 3.51
CA GLY A 40 -27.32 9.62 2.17
C GLY A 40 -26.31 9.75 1.01
N GLN A 41 -25.01 9.79 1.31
CA GLN A 41 -23.90 9.84 0.35
C GLN A 41 -23.08 8.56 0.38
N ALA A 42 -22.55 8.15 -0.77
CA ALA A 42 -21.74 6.94 -0.88
C ALA A 42 -20.43 7.07 -0.09
N ALA A 43 -20.09 6.00 0.61
CA ALA A 43 -18.84 5.82 1.33
C ALA A 43 -18.29 4.41 1.06
N TYR A 44 -16.99 4.21 1.28
CA TYR A 44 -16.32 2.96 0.96
C TYR A 44 -15.20 2.64 1.95
N ALA A 45 -15.13 1.38 2.35
CA ALA A 45 -14.03 0.83 3.13
C ALA A 45 -13.39 -0.32 2.35
N ASN A 46 -12.07 -0.45 2.45
CA ASN A 46 -11.32 -1.52 1.83
C ASN A 46 -10.16 -1.96 2.73
N LEU A 47 -9.99 -3.27 2.84
CA LEU A 47 -8.90 -3.91 3.55
C LEU A 47 -8.13 -4.79 2.58
N ARG A 48 -6.80 -4.62 2.54
CA ARG A 48 -5.87 -5.39 1.71
C ARG A 48 -4.83 -6.03 2.62
N GLY A 49 -4.56 -7.31 2.40
CA GLY A 49 -3.48 -8.04 3.08
C GLY A 49 -2.58 -8.69 2.04
N TYR A 50 -1.28 -8.47 2.14
CA TYR A 50 -0.29 -8.95 1.17
C TYR A 50 0.86 -9.68 1.85
N LYS A 51 1.25 -10.81 1.28
CA LYS A 51 2.53 -11.45 1.57
C LYS A 51 3.58 -10.85 0.65
N GLU A 52 4.67 -10.36 1.21
CA GLU A 52 5.84 -9.90 0.49
C GLU A 52 6.81 -11.07 0.26
N PHE A 53 7.40 -11.13 -0.93
CA PHE A 53 8.32 -12.16 -1.39
C PHE A 53 9.30 -11.58 -2.42
N ALA A 54 10.37 -12.33 -2.73
CA ALA A 54 11.42 -11.90 -3.66
C ALA A 54 12.03 -10.54 -3.26
N ALA A 55 12.36 -10.42 -1.98
CA ALA A 55 12.95 -9.20 -1.43
C ALA A 55 14.46 -9.16 -1.62
N GLU A 56 14.98 -8.00 -2.04
CA GLU A 56 16.42 -7.70 -2.04
C GLU A 56 16.68 -6.50 -1.13
N ASN A 57 17.74 -6.59 -0.32
CA ASN A 57 18.18 -5.52 0.58
C ASN A 57 17.08 -5.01 1.53
N ARG A 58 16.11 -5.87 1.85
CA ARG A 58 15.07 -5.72 2.87
C ARG A 58 14.52 -7.09 3.27
N VAL A 59 13.69 -7.11 4.31
CA VAL A 59 13.08 -8.35 4.82
C VAL A 59 11.76 -8.63 4.08
N GLU A 60 11.50 -9.91 3.79
CA GLU A 60 10.18 -10.39 3.38
C GLU A 60 9.20 -10.37 4.56
N GLY A 61 7.96 -9.97 4.32
CA GLY A 61 7.00 -9.72 5.39
C GLY A 61 5.55 -9.84 4.99
N THR A 62 4.69 -9.22 5.78
CA THR A 62 3.26 -9.07 5.50
C THR A 62 2.91 -7.60 5.60
N ALA A 63 2.23 -7.08 4.58
CA ALA A 63 1.75 -5.70 4.54
C ALA A 63 0.22 -5.69 4.62
N VAL A 64 -0.33 -4.83 5.46
CA VAL A 64 -1.79 -4.64 5.60
C VAL A 64 -2.12 -3.18 5.36
N PHE A 65 -3.09 -2.93 4.49
CA PHE A 65 -3.54 -1.59 4.15
C PHE A 65 -5.04 -1.48 4.40
N ALA A 66 -5.44 -0.45 5.14
CA ALA A 66 -6.82 -0.04 5.30
C ALA A 66 -7.06 1.27 4.53
N THR A 67 -8.18 1.33 3.81
CA THR A 67 -8.59 2.53 3.06
C THR A 67 -10.03 2.85 3.39
N LEU A 68 -10.26 4.13 3.71
CA LEU A 68 -11.56 4.65 4.05
C LEU A 68 -11.81 5.91 3.22
N SER A 69 -12.91 5.90 2.47
CA SER A 69 -13.38 7.04 1.69
C SER A 69 -14.72 7.49 2.25
N ILE A 70 -14.74 8.69 2.83
CA ILE A 70 -15.93 9.28 3.46
C ILE A 70 -16.14 10.66 2.85
N PRO A 71 -17.39 10.99 2.43
CA PRO A 71 -17.72 12.31 1.93
C PRO A 71 -17.67 13.34 3.06
N LEU A 72 -17.03 14.48 2.80
CA LEU A 72 -17.02 15.61 3.72
C LEU A 72 -18.28 16.46 3.51
N GLY A 73 -18.99 16.77 4.60
CA GLY A 73 -20.17 17.64 4.58
C GLY A 73 -21.52 16.94 4.37
N ARG A 74 -22.59 17.74 4.34
CA ARG A 74 -23.97 17.24 4.09
C ARG A 74 -24.22 17.11 2.60
N LYS A 75 -25.08 16.15 2.24
CA LYS A 75 -25.59 16.01 0.88
C LYS A 75 -26.23 17.34 0.46
N ALA A 76 -25.78 17.93 -0.64
CA ALA A 76 -26.37 19.15 -1.16
C ALA A 76 -27.85 18.91 -1.45
N SER A 77 -28.73 19.75 -0.89
CA SER A 77 -30.15 19.75 -1.26
C SER A 77 -30.27 20.29 -2.68
N LYS A 78 -31.08 19.61 -3.49
CA LYS A 78 -31.54 20.15 -4.77
C LYS A 78 -32.54 21.28 -4.53
#